data_AF-A0A2P2DIP3-F1
#
_entry.id   AF-A0A2P2DIP3-F1
#
_cell.length_a   1.000
_cell.length_b   1.000
_cell.length_c   1.000
_cell.angle_alpha   90.00
_cell.angle_beta   90.00
_cell.angle_gamma   90.00
#
_symmetry.space_group_name_H-M   'P 1'
#
loop_
_entity.id
_entity.type
_entity.pdbx_description
1 polymer ?
#
loop_
_entity_poly.entity_id
_entity_poly.type
_entity_poly.pdbx_seq_one_letter_code
_entity_poly.pdbx_strand_id
1 'polypeptide(L)'
;MNADNETIIVRIPKVAEHGGFPEFLTEYTISNKCPKCGAKRAIKRWEDYSYDGSKKLLCDRWDNECGHYDTYESIRQEAKKDDFDKLTRMVDEARFNLSTKLGREPSLQEITDHLEAEGLIPPINEGVYV
;
A
#
# COMPACT_ATOMS: atom_id res chain seq x y z
N MET A 1 -6.18 -1.82 -22.56
CA MET A 1 -4.89 -1.97 -21.86
C MET A 1 -5.19 -2.81 -20.64
N ASN A 2 -4.64 -4.02 -20.56
CA ASN A 2 -5.02 -4.98 -19.51
C ASN A 2 -4.42 -4.51 -18.18
N ALA A 3 -5.28 -4.29 -17.18
CA ALA A 3 -4.96 -3.75 -15.87
C ALA A 3 -4.20 -4.75 -14.96
N ASP A 4 -3.94 -5.97 -15.44
CA ASP A 4 -3.49 -7.09 -14.60
C ASP A 4 -1.97 -7.14 -14.38
N ASN A 5 -1.23 -6.05 -14.63
CA ASN A 5 0.23 -6.11 -14.60
C ASN A 5 0.94 -4.78 -14.28
N GLU A 6 0.38 -3.94 -13.40
CA GLU A 6 1.06 -2.70 -12.94
C GLU A 6 1.66 -2.79 -11.53
N THR A 7 1.27 -3.79 -10.76
CA THR A 7 1.72 -4.00 -9.39
C THR A 7 2.18 -5.43 -9.15
N ILE A 8 2.96 -5.62 -8.09
CA ILE A 8 3.43 -6.91 -7.58
C ILE A 8 3.23 -6.94 -6.07
N ILE A 9 3.02 -8.14 -5.51
CA ILE A 9 2.88 -8.35 -4.07
C ILE A 9 4.22 -8.84 -3.51
N VAL A 10 4.76 -8.25 -2.45
CA VAL A 10 6.00 -8.69 -1.79
C VAL A 10 5.79 -8.92 -0.30
N ARG A 11 6.39 -9.96 0.24
CA ARG A 11 6.36 -10.29 1.67
C ARG A 11 7.62 -9.78 2.36
N ILE A 12 7.51 -8.68 3.10
CA ILE A 12 8.65 -8.07 3.79
C ILE A 12 8.30 -7.72 5.25
N PRO A 13 9.30 -7.41 6.10
CA PRO A 13 9.02 -6.97 7.46
C PRO A 13 8.29 -5.62 7.51
N LYS A 14 7.22 -5.55 8.31
CA LYS A 14 6.41 -4.34 8.53
C LYS A 14 7.15 -3.25 9.33
N VAL A 15 8.16 -3.65 10.11
CA VAL A 15 9.05 -2.78 10.89
C VAL A 15 10.49 -3.28 10.79
N ALA A 16 11.46 -2.41 11.08
CA ALA A 16 12.87 -2.80 11.14
C ALA A 16 13.16 -3.74 12.32
N GLU A 17 12.64 -3.41 13.50
CA GLU A 17 12.79 -4.17 14.75
C GLU A 17 11.76 -5.32 14.83
N HIS A 18 11.83 -6.23 13.86
CA HIS A 18 10.82 -7.30 13.70
C HIS A 18 11.01 -8.47 14.68
N GLY A 19 12.08 -8.50 15.47
CA GLY A 19 12.28 -9.52 16.50
C GLY A 19 12.42 -10.95 15.99
N GLY A 20 12.52 -11.16 14.68
CA GLY A 20 12.41 -12.48 14.03
C GLY A 20 11.02 -13.11 14.08
N PHE A 21 9.98 -12.39 14.53
CA PHE A 21 8.67 -12.99 14.71
C PHE A 21 7.79 -12.92 13.43
N PRO A 22 7.08 -14.01 13.07
CA PRO A 22 6.25 -14.05 11.86
C PRO A 22 5.13 -13.00 11.79
N GLU A 23 4.60 -12.51 12.91
CA GLU A 23 3.56 -11.46 12.93
C GLU A 23 4.03 -10.10 12.42
N PHE A 24 5.35 -9.92 12.26
CA PHE A 24 5.93 -8.75 11.61
C PHE A 24 6.15 -8.95 10.11
N LEU A 25 5.89 -10.13 9.55
CA LEU A 25 5.86 -10.34 8.11
C LEU A 25 4.50 -9.87 7.56
N THR A 26 4.52 -9.08 6.49
CA THR A 26 3.29 -8.61 5.86
C THR A 26 3.46 -8.47 4.35
N GLU A 27 2.33 -8.46 3.65
CA GLU A 27 2.28 -8.31 2.20
C GLU A 27 2.10 -6.84 1.82
N TYR A 28 2.92 -6.37 0.89
CA TYR A 28 2.81 -5.05 0.30
C TYR A 28 2.56 -5.16 -1.19
N THR A 29 1.55 -4.45 -1.69
CA THR A 29 1.35 -4.23 -3.11
C THR A 29 2.16 -3.02 -3.53
N ILE A 30 3.10 -3.20 -4.46
CA ILE A 30 3.99 -2.15 -4.98
C ILE A 30 3.98 -2.12 -6.50
N SER A 31 4.49 -1.05 -7.10
CA SER A 31 4.59 -0.97 -8.56
C SER A 31 5.49 -2.08 -9.11
N ASN A 32 5.16 -2.62 -10.27
CA ASN A 32 6.06 -3.50 -11.01
C ASN A 32 7.19 -2.76 -11.73
N LYS A 33 7.31 -1.44 -11.54
CA LYS A 33 8.37 -0.59 -12.09
C LYS A 33 9.26 -0.06 -10.98
N CYS A 34 10.54 0.08 -11.26
CA CYS A 34 11.50 0.71 -10.38
C CYS A 34 11.13 2.19 -10.23
N PRO A 35 10.98 2.71 -9.00
CA PRO A 35 10.61 4.11 -8.77
C PRO A 35 11.70 5.10 -9.19
N LYS A 36 12.94 4.63 -9.41
CA LYS A 36 14.08 5.47 -9.81
C LYS A 36 14.22 5.65 -11.32
N CYS A 37 13.94 4.60 -12.11
CA CYS A 37 14.18 4.61 -13.56
C CYS A 37 13.01 4.13 -14.41
N GLY A 38 11.93 3.64 -13.81
CA GLY A 38 10.75 3.14 -14.52
C GLY A 38 10.92 1.76 -15.18
N ALA A 39 12.12 1.16 -15.13
CA ALA A 39 12.36 -0.19 -15.63
C ALA A 39 11.54 -1.22 -14.84
N LYS A 40 11.21 -2.35 -15.47
CA LYS A 40 10.45 -3.42 -14.81
C LYS A 40 11.25 -3.99 -13.62
N ARG A 41 10.61 -4.14 -12.46
CA ARG A 41 11.16 -4.86 -11.31
C ARG A 41 11.28 -6.34 -11.63
N ALA A 42 12.23 -7.01 -11.00
CA ALA A 42 12.43 -8.43 -11.22
C ALA A 42 11.26 -9.26 -10.68
N ILE A 43 10.79 -10.20 -11.51
CA ILE A 43 9.78 -11.19 -11.12
C ILE A 43 10.43 -12.34 -10.33
N LYS A 44 11.71 -12.62 -10.59
CA LYS A 44 12.45 -13.67 -9.91
C LYS A 44 12.71 -13.26 -8.46
N ARG A 45 11.88 -13.80 -7.59
CA ARG A 45 11.97 -13.66 -6.13
C ARG A 45 12.47 -14.97 -5.53
N TRP A 46 13.25 -14.85 -4.48
CA TRP A 46 13.62 -15.97 -3.64
C TRP A 46 13.41 -15.57 -2.18
N GLU A 47 13.34 -16.57 -1.32
CA GLU A 47 13.23 -16.34 0.11
C GLU A 47 14.63 -16.23 0.73
N ASP A 48 14.82 -15.23 1.57
CA ASP A 48 16.03 -15.05 2.36
C ASP A 48 15.70 -14.38 3.70
N TYR A 49 16.68 -14.31 4.58
CA TYR A 49 16.50 -13.72 5.90
C TYR A 49 16.69 -12.19 5.89
N SER A 50 15.71 -11.50 6.48
CA SER A 50 15.90 -10.20 7.11
C SER A 50 16.50 -10.40 8.50
N TYR A 51 17.43 -9.53 8.88
CA TYR A 51 18.13 -9.60 10.16
C TYR A 51 17.78 -8.40 11.04
N ASP A 52 17.40 -8.69 12.29
CA ASP A 52 17.24 -7.75 13.39
C ASP A 52 18.19 -8.19 14.51
N GLY A 53 19.44 -7.69 14.43
CA GLY A 53 20.56 -8.25 15.19
C GLY A 53 20.82 -9.71 14.83
N SER A 54 20.76 -10.62 15.81
CA SER A 54 20.89 -12.07 15.60
C SER A 54 19.57 -12.75 15.20
N LYS A 55 18.45 -12.02 15.22
CA LYS A 55 17.12 -12.55 14.96
C LYS A 55 16.86 -12.53 13.46
N LYS A 56 16.19 -13.56 12.96
CA LYS A 56 15.99 -13.77 11.51
C LYS A 56 14.51 -13.89 11.19
N LEU A 57 14.08 -13.25 10.11
CA LEU A 57 12.74 -13.40 9.56
C LEU A 57 12.84 -13.73 8.07
N LEU A 58 12.20 -14.81 7.65
CA LEU A 58 12.18 -15.23 6.25
C LEU A 58 11.25 -14.30 5.46
N CYS A 59 11.74 -13.75 4.36
CA CYS A 59 11.05 -12.74 3.57
C CYS A 59 11.48 -12.80 2.10
N ASP A 60 10.73 -12.10 1.24
CA ASP A 60 11.04 -12.04 -0.18
C ASP A 60 12.25 -11.14 -0.45
N ARG A 61 13.15 -11.61 -1.31
CA ARG A 61 14.24 -10.87 -1.92
C ARG A 61 14.13 -10.91 -3.43
N TRP A 62 14.65 -9.87 -4.07
CA TRP A 62 14.77 -9.77 -5.52
C TRP A 62 15.91 -8.81 -5.85
N ASP A 63 16.49 -8.98 -7.04
CA ASP A 63 17.44 -8.04 -7.61
C ASP A 63 16.82 -7.43 -8.87
N ASN A 64 16.71 -6.11 -8.91
CA ASN A 64 16.25 -5.43 -10.11
C ASN A 64 17.33 -5.45 -11.19
N GLU A 65 16.97 -5.81 -12.43
CA GLU A 65 17.90 -5.81 -13.58
C GLU A 65 18.52 -4.42 -13.84
N CYS A 66 17.82 -3.35 -13.45
CA CYS A 66 18.34 -1.98 -13.53
C CYS A 66 19.44 -1.65 -12.51
N GLY A 67 19.79 -2.56 -11.59
CA GLY A 67 20.83 -2.37 -10.58
C GLY A 67 20.42 -1.51 -9.38
N HIS A 68 19.20 -0.98 -9.35
CA HIS A 68 18.68 -0.25 -8.20
C HIS A 68 18.13 -1.20 -7.14
N TYR A 69 18.63 -1.09 -5.91
CA TYR A 69 18.11 -1.83 -4.77
C TYR A 69 16.83 -1.20 -4.22
N ASP A 70 15.86 -2.06 -3.91
CA ASP A 70 14.69 -1.73 -3.11
C ASP A 70 14.99 -2.05 -1.64
N THR A 71 14.97 -1.05 -0.77
CA THR A 71 15.07 -1.28 0.68
C THR A 71 13.68 -1.58 1.23
N TYR A 72 13.59 -2.34 2.33
CA TYR A 72 12.30 -2.58 2.97
C TYR A 72 11.62 -1.28 3.40
N GLU A 73 12.40 -0.28 3.81
CA GLU A 73 11.87 1.05 4.08
C GLU A 73 11.27 1.70 2.83
N SER A 74 11.97 1.69 1.68
CA SER A 74 11.45 2.31 0.47
C SER A 74 10.17 1.63 -0.01
N ILE A 75 10.09 0.30 0.11
CA ILE A 75 8.88 -0.47 -0.21
C ILE A 75 7.71 -0.08 0.70
N ARG A 76 7.94 0.04 2.02
CA ARG A 76 6.89 0.49 2.96
C ARG A 76 6.41 1.90 2.64
N GLN A 77 7.30 2.81 2.26
CA GLN A 77 6.92 4.18 1.88
C GLN A 77 6.16 4.23 0.56
N GLU A 78 6.59 3.42 -0.42
CA GLU A 78 5.89 3.30 -1.71
C GLU A 78 4.46 2.81 -1.51
N ALA A 79 4.25 1.75 -0.73
CA ALA A 79 2.92 1.24 -0.44
C ALA A 79 2.03 2.27 0.26
N LYS A 80 2.56 2.97 1.29
CA LYS A 80 1.82 4.05 1.96
C LYS A 80 1.40 5.18 1.01
N LYS A 81 2.28 5.55 0.08
CA LYS A 81 1.99 6.57 -0.92
C LYS A 81 0.89 6.09 -1.87
N ASP A 82 0.98 4.86 -2.36
CA ASP A 82 -0.02 4.27 -3.24
C ASP A 82 -1.40 4.20 -2.57
N ASP A 83 -1.46 3.81 -1.29
CA ASP A 83 -2.68 3.83 -0.51
C ASP A 83 -3.26 5.23 -0.36
N PHE A 84 -2.42 6.24 -0.07
CA PHE A 84 -2.85 7.64 0.01
C PHE A 84 -3.38 8.18 -1.34
N ASP A 85 -2.70 7.85 -2.45
CA ASP A 85 -3.10 8.27 -3.79
C ASP A 85 -4.44 7.62 -4.19
N LYS A 86 -4.67 6.35 -3.82
CA LYS A 86 -5.96 5.67 -4.01
C LYS A 86 -7.07 6.33 -3.20
N LEU A 87 -6.84 6.57 -1.91
CA LEU A 87 -7.81 7.24 -1.04
C LEU A 87 -8.19 8.61 -1.59
N THR A 88 -7.21 9.39 -2.06
CA THR A 88 -7.46 10.71 -2.65
C THR A 88 -8.36 10.60 -3.88
N ARG A 89 -8.08 9.66 -4.80
CA ARG A 89 -8.91 9.42 -5.98
C ARG A 89 -10.33 9.01 -5.62
N MET A 90 -10.48 8.11 -4.65
CA MET A 90 -11.79 7.65 -4.17
C MET A 90 -12.59 8.80 -3.56
N VAL A 91 -11.95 9.66 -2.76
CA VAL A 91 -12.58 10.84 -2.17
C VAL A 91 -13.02 11.83 -3.26
N ASP A 92 -12.18 12.08 -4.27
CA ASP A 92 -12.52 12.97 -5.39
C ASP A 92 -13.68 12.43 -6.23
N GLU A 93 -13.70 11.11 -6.49
CA GLU A 93 -14.79 10.44 -7.20
C GLU A 93 -16.11 10.51 -6.41
N ALA A 94 -16.07 10.19 -5.11
CA ALA A 94 -17.21 10.31 -4.21
C ALA A 94 -17.74 11.75 -4.17
N ARG A 95 -16.85 12.75 -4.06
CA ARG A 95 -17.20 14.18 -4.09
C ARG A 95 -17.90 14.55 -5.40
N PHE A 96 -17.37 14.11 -6.54
CA PHE A 96 -17.95 14.39 -7.85
C PHE A 96 -19.35 13.76 -8.01
N ASN A 97 -19.50 12.50 -7.61
CA ASN A 97 -20.76 11.76 -7.70
C ASN A 97 -21.84 12.39 -6.81
N LEU A 98 -21.50 12.70 -5.56
CA LEU A 98 -22.39 13.37 -4.63
C LEU A 98 -22.75 14.79 -5.09
N SER A 99 -21.77 15.54 -5.60
CA SER A 99 -22.03 16.91 -6.07
C SER A 99 -23.02 16.92 -7.23
N THR A 100 -22.86 16.00 -8.17
CA THR A 100 -23.77 15.82 -9.30
C THR A 100 -25.18 15.45 -8.82
N LYS A 101 -25.30 14.58 -7.80
CA LYS A 101 -26.57 14.14 -7.25
C LYS A 101 -27.29 15.21 -6.43
N LEU A 102 -26.55 16.01 -5.66
CA LEU A 102 -27.09 17.03 -4.75
C LEU A 102 -27.31 18.38 -5.43
N GLY A 103 -26.67 18.63 -6.59
CA GLY A 103 -26.68 19.94 -7.24
C GLY A 103 -25.94 21.03 -6.45
N ARG A 104 -25.11 20.64 -5.48
CA ARG A 104 -24.27 21.52 -4.65
C ARG A 104 -22.97 20.80 -4.27
N GLU A 105 -22.06 21.51 -3.64
CA GLU A 105 -20.87 20.87 -3.07
C GLU A 105 -21.26 20.03 -1.84
N PRO A 106 -20.86 18.74 -1.77
CA PRO A 106 -21.08 17.92 -0.60
C PRO A 106 -20.11 18.30 0.53
N SER A 107 -20.56 18.18 1.76
CA SER A 107 -19.69 18.32 2.94
C SER A 107 -18.77 17.11 3.11
N LEU A 108 -17.69 17.27 3.88
CA LEU A 108 -16.78 16.16 4.20
C LEU A 108 -17.51 15.00 4.88
N GLN A 109 -18.47 15.28 5.76
CA GLN A 109 -19.26 14.22 6.42
C GLN A 109 -20.07 13.41 5.40
N GLU A 110 -20.73 14.07 4.44
CA GLU A 110 -21.51 13.38 3.40
C GLU A 110 -20.63 12.50 2.50
N ILE A 111 -19.39 12.93 2.23
CA ILE A 111 -18.41 12.13 1.48
C ILE A 111 -17.99 10.91 2.30
N THR A 112 -17.65 11.10 3.58
CA THR A 112 -17.27 10.00 4.48
C THR A 112 -18.39 8.98 4.60
N ASP A 113 -19.62 9.40 4.90
CA ASP A 113 -20.77 8.51 5.05
C ASP A 113 -21.02 7.69 3.77
N HIS A 114 -20.81 8.29 2.60
CA HIS A 114 -20.92 7.61 1.32
C HIS A 114 -19.85 6.53 1.14
N LEU A 115 -18.59 6.85 1.46
CA LEU A 115 -17.48 5.90 1.39
C LEU A 115 -17.64 4.75 2.41
N GLU A 116 -18.12 5.04 3.62
CA GLU A 116 -18.46 4.01 4.62
C GLU A 116 -19.60 3.10 4.13
N ALA A 117 -20.67 3.68 3.56
CA ALA A 117 -21.81 2.93 3.04
C ALA A 117 -21.44 2.01 1.86
N GLU A 118 -20.41 2.37 1.08
CA GLU A 118 -19.85 1.54 0.02
C GLU A 118 -18.82 0.51 0.52
N GLY A 119 -18.49 0.51 1.82
CA GLY A 119 -17.51 -0.39 2.41
C GLY A 119 -16.06 -0.08 1.98
N LEU A 120 -15.82 1.13 1.49
CA LEU A 120 -14.53 1.57 0.95
C LEU A 120 -13.57 2.09 2.03
N ILE A 121 -14.12 2.55 3.15
CA ILE A 121 -13.39 2.91 4.35
C ILE A 121 -14.07 2.28 5.58
N PRO A 122 -13.32 1.95 6.63
CA PRO A 122 -13.93 1.52 7.88
C PRO A 122 -14.73 2.67 8.53
N PRO A 123 -15.77 2.35 9.30
CA PRO A 123 -16.54 3.36 10.02
C PRO A 123 -15.64 4.11 11.01
N ILE A 124 -15.57 5.44 10.89
CA ILE A 124 -14.69 6.28 11.72
C ILE A 124 -15.17 6.31 13.19
N ASN A 125 -16.44 5.98 13.44
CA ASN A 125 -17.06 6.01 14.78
C ASN A 125 -16.84 4.75 15.63
N GLU A 126 -16.21 3.69 15.12
CA GLU A 126 -15.84 2.52 15.93
C GLU A 126 -14.52 2.77 16.68
N GLY A 127 -14.53 3.63 17.71
CA GLY A 127 -13.33 3.84 18.53
C GLY A 127 -13.31 4.95 19.56
N VAL A 128 -14.31 5.83 19.63
CA VAL A 128 -14.40 6.82 20.72
C VAL A 128 -15.14 6.20 21.91
N TYR A 129 -14.46 5.34 22.66
CA TYR A 129 -14.84 5.08 24.04
C TYR A 129 -14.38 6.29 24.86
N VAL A 130 -15.31 7.18 25.20
CA VAL A 130 -15.15 8.16 26.30
C VAL A 130 -15.01 7.46 27.64
#